data_AF-Q0SPU7-F1
#
_entry.id   AF-Q0SPU7-F1
#
_cell.length_a   1.000
_cell.length_b   1.000
_cell.length_c   1.000
_cell.angle_alpha   90.00
_cell.angle_beta   90.00
_cell.angle_gamma   90.00
#
_symmetry.space_group_name_H-M   'P 1'
#
loop_
_entity.id
_entity.type
_entity.pdbx_description
1 polymer ?
#
loop_
_entity_poly.entity_id
_entity_poly.type
_entity_poly.pdbx_seq_one_letter_code
_entity_poly.pdbx_strand_id
1 'polypeptide(L)'
;MSLYKQWTDMVVEYVKVKGEAAFWKEYSDVETKIYKDLLANHKEVKKATIADLAKEYGTTEEFVMGFVDGINDSLKTPYDLEKVESNTELSFDIDFENLYYNMLDAKADYLFNLPQWDAIFSGEKRREIQFRYRDSKTVRNEEVKVGRNEPCPCGSGKKYKKCCGK
;
A
#
# COMPACT_ATOMS: atom_id res chain seq x y z
N MET A 1 20.51 1.70 18.87
CA MET A 1 19.31 1.07 18.27
C MET A 1 19.27 1.51 16.83
N SER A 2 18.87 0.64 15.89
CA SER A 2 18.69 1.05 14.48
C SER A 2 17.60 2.11 14.39
N LEU A 3 17.66 2.94 13.36
CA LEU A 3 16.64 3.97 13.12
C LEU A 3 15.27 3.34 12.84
N TYR A 4 15.27 2.21 12.12
CA TYR A 4 14.07 1.39 11.93
C TYR A 4 13.45 0.94 13.25
N LYS A 5 14.27 0.44 14.19
CA LYS A 5 13.77 0.06 15.52
C LYS A 5 13.23 1.27 16.32
N GLN A 6 13.89 2.42 16.23
CA GLN A 6 13.40 3.65 16.88
C GLN A 6 12.03 4.05 16.34
N TRP A 7 11.85 3.95 15.01
CA TRP A 7 10.56 4.14 14.36
C TRP A 7 9.51 3.17 14.90
N THR A 8 9.76 1.85 14.85
CA THR A 8 8.77 0.86 15.29
C THR A 8 8.38 1.03 16.76
N ASP A 9 9.38 1.28 17.64
CA ASP A 9 9.14 1.48 19.08
C ASP A 9 8.30 2.75 19.32
N MET A 10 8.57 3.81 18.55
CA MET A 10 7.83 5.07 18.65
C MET A 10 6.38 4.93 18.16
N VAL A 11 6.13 4.19 17.06
CA VAL A 11 4.75 3.91 16.61
C VAL A 11 3.99 3.13 17.69
N VAL A 12 4.59 2.07 18.23
CA VAL A 12 3.95 1.24 19.28
C VAL A 12 3.60 2.07 20.51
N GLU A 13 4.53 2.87 21.02
CA GLU A 13 4.28 3.71 22.20
C GLU A 13 3.29 4.85 21.90
N TYR A 14 3.35 5.46 20.71
CA TYR A 14 2.40 6.49 20.31
C TYR A 14 0.97 5.93 20.27
N VAL A 15 0.77 4.80 19.57
CA VAL A 15 -0.55 4.16 19.45
C VAL A 15 -1.08 3.73 20.82
N LYS A 16 -0.21 3.23 21.69
CA LYS A 16 -0.57 2.84 23.07
C LYS A 16 -1.00 4.02 23.93
N VAL A 17 -0.35 5.18 23.80
CA VAL A 17 -0.61 6.36 24.66
C VAL A 17 -1.73 7.26 24.10
N LYS A 18 -1.72 7.51 22.79
CA LYS A 18 -2.60 8.49 22.12
C LYS A 18 -3.64 7.86 21.19
N GLY A 19 -3.49 6.59 20.85
CA GLY A 19 -4.36 5.86 19.94
C GLY A 19 -3.92 5.93 18.48
N GLU A 20 -4.35 4.93 17.71
CA GLU A 20 -4.00 4.74 16.30
C GLU A 20 -4.50 5.89 15.41
N ALA A 21 -5.72 6.37 15.65
CA ALA A 21 -6.30 7.45 14.86
C ALA A 21 -5.53 8.77 14.99
N ALA A 22 -4.97 9.05 16.18
CA ALA A 22 -4.17 10.25 16.43
C ALA A 22 -2.82 10.16 15.69
N PHE A 23 -2.20 8.98 15.71
CA PHE A 23 -0.97 8.72 14.98
C PHE A 23 -1.15 8.95 13.47
N TRP A 24 -2.14 8.29 12.86
CA TRP A 24 -2.39 8.44 11.42
C TRP A 24 -2.75 9.86 11.02
N LYS A 25 -3.41 10.62 11.91
CA LYS A 25 -3.70 12.03 11.65
C LYS A 25 -2.42 12.87 11.51
N GLU A 26 -1.41 12.63 12.34
CA GLU A 26 -0.14 13.37 12.28
C GLU A 26 0.77 12.83 11.18
N TYR A 27 0.85 11.51 11.03
CA TYR A 27 1.75 10.86 10.08
C TYR A 27 1.29 11.04 8.62
N SER A 28 -0.01 10.90 8.33
CA SER A 28 -0.53 11.02 6.96
C SER A 28 -0.29 12.40 6.35
N ASP A 29 -0.30 13.48 7.13
CA ASP A 29 -0.01 14.84 6.65
C ASP A 29 1.44 14.96 6.15
N VAL A 30 2.39 14.34 6.86
CA VAL A 30 3.81 14.34 6.48
C VAL A 30 4.02 13.44 5.27
N GLU A 31 3.53 12.22 5.33
CA GLU A 31 3.64 11.24 4.25
C GLU A 31 3.04 11.77 2.94
N THR A 32 1.86 12.40 3.01
CA THR A 32 1.21 13.01 1.85
C THR A 32 2.06 14.08 1.20
N LYS A 33 2.77 14.93 1.96
CA LYS A 33 3.65 15.97 1.40
C LYS A 33 4.81 15.34 0.64
N ILE A 34 5.44 14.32 1.22
CA ILE A 34 6.57 13.63 0.60
C ILE A 34 6.13 12.96 -0.70
N TYR A 35 5.02 12.22 -0.69
CA TYR A 35 4.49 11.59 -1.91
C TYR A 35 4.07 12.61 -2.96
N LYS A 36 3.46 13.74 -2.58
CA LYS A 36 3.10 14.80 -3.54
C LYS A 36 4.32 15.30 -4.30
N ASP A 37 5.43 15.52 -3.61
CA ASP A 37 6.66 16.04 -4.22
C ASP A 37 7.37 14.97 -5.07
N LEU A 38 7.38 13.70 -4.62
CA LEU A 38 7.94 12.59 -5.40
C LEU A 38 7.14 12.33 -6.68
N LEU A 39 5.81 12.29 -6.59
CA LEU A 39 4.95 12.06 -7.75
C LEU A 39 4.98 13.26 -8.72
N ALA A 40 5.09 14.49 -8.22
CA ALA A 40 5.26 15.67 -9.07
C ALA A 40 6.56 15.60 -9.88
N ASN A 41 7.63 15.08 -9.28
CA ASN A 41 8.96 14.95 -9.88
C ASN A 41 9.26 13.54 -10.43
N HIS A 42 8.23 12.76 -10.78
CA HIS A 42 8.31 11.35 -11.20
C HIS A 42 9.28 11.02 -12.36
N LYS A 43 9.77 12.03 -13.09
CA LYS A 43 10.70 11.85 -14.21
C LYS A 43 12.15 11.66 -13.75
N GLU A 44 12.47 12.07 -12.52
CA GLU A 44 13.81 12.01 -11.98
C GLU A 44 13.84 11.13 -10.73
N VAL A 45 14.94 10.40 -10.56
CA VAL A 45 15.15 9.59 -9.36
C VAL A 45 15.65 10.52 -8.26
N LYS A 46 14.81 10.79 -7.25
CA LYS A 46 15.20 11.58 -6.08
C LYS A 46 16.22 10.77 -5.27
N LYS A 47 17.34 11.42 -4.94
CA LYS A 47 18.32 10.91 -3.99
C LYS A 47 18.33 11.82 -2.77
N ALA A 48 18.20 11.25 -1.59
CA ALA A 48 18.21 12.00 -0.34
C ALA A 48 18.61 11.10 0.83
N THR A 49 19.03 11.73 1.93
CA THR A 49 19.19 11.05 3.21
C THR A 49 17.94 11.23 4.07
N ILE A 50 17.79 10.40 5.11
CA ILE A 50 16.69 10.55 6.06
C ILE A 50 16.79 11.91 6.79
N ALA A 51 18.01 12.31 7.16
CA ALA A 51 18.26 13.61 7.80
C ALA A 51 17.82 14.79 6.92
N ASP A 52 18.08 14.71 5.61
CA ASP A 52 17.72 15.77 4.66
C ASP A 52 16.21 15.86 4.48
N LEU A 53 15.53 14.72 4.30
CA LEU A 53 14.07 14.67 4.22
C LEU A 53 13.42 15.18 5.51
N ALA A 54 13.95 14.82 6.68
CA ALA A 54 13.40 15.27 7.96
C ALA A 54 13.44 16.81 8.06
N LYS A 55 14.54 17.43 7.62
CA LYS A 55 14.69 18.89 7.56
C LYS A 55 13.80 19.52 6.48
N GLU A 56 13.75 18.93 5.28
CA GLU A 56 12.98 19.45 4.13
C GLU A 56 11.49 19.53 4.46
N TYR A 57 10.92 18.50 5.10
CA TYR A 57 9.50 18.42 5.41
C TYR A 57 9.15 18.86 6.83
N GLY A 58 10.14 19.31 7.62
CA GLY A 58 9.95 19.79 8.99
C GLY A 58 9.37 18.71 9.93
N THR A 59 9.89 17.49 9.83
CA THR A 59 9.44 16.31 10.57
C THR A 59 10.62 15.63 11.28
N THR A 60 10.38 14.53 11.98
CA THR A 60 11.42 13.76 12.66
C THR A 60 11.99 12.68 11.75
N GLU A 61 13.22 12.24 12.03
CA GLU A 61 13.88 11.17 11.27
C GLU A 61 13.09 9.86 11.34
N GLU A 62 12.42 9.60 12.44
CA GLU A 62 11.58 8.41 12.59
C GLU A 62 10.33 8.47 11.70
N PHE A 63 9.69 9.64 11.53
CA PHE A 63 8.56 9.78 10.60
C PHE A 63 9.01 9.58 9.15
N VAL A 64 10.20 10.08 8.80
CA VAL A 64 10.78 9.80 7.49
C VAL A 64 11.13 8.32 7.35
N MET A 65 11.63 7.68 8.39
CA MET A 65 11.91 6.23 8.39
C MET A 65 10.63 5.44 8.15
N GLY A 66 9.49 5.87 8.70
CA GLY A 66 8.18 5.31 8.38
C GLY A 66 7.79 5.46 6.91
N PHE A 67 8.06 6.62 6.33
CA PHE A 67 7.86 6.83 4.89
C PHE A 67 8.77 5.91 4.06
N VAL A 68 10.04 5.78 4.45
CA VAL A 68 11.02 4.92 3.77
C VAL A 68 10.59 3.45 3.87
N ASP A 69 10.11 3.01 5.03
CA ASP A 69 9.53 1.68 5.27
C ASP A 69 8.35 1.42 4.32
N GLY A 70 7.37 2.33 4.29
CA GLY A 70 6.19 2.19 3.43
C GLY A 70 6.48 2.22 1.93
N ILE A 71 7.45 3.03 1.48
CA ILE A 71 7.80 3.09 0.05
C ILE A 71 8.73 1.95 -0.39
N ASN A 72 9.42 1.28 0.55
CA ASN A 72 10.45 0.28 0.26
C ASN A 72 9.96 -0.85 -0.65
N ASP A 73 8.75 -1.34 -0.38
CA ASP A 73 8.09 -2.41 -1.16
C ASP A 73 7.72 -1.98 -2.58
N SER A 74 7.78 -0.68 -2.86
CA SER A 74 7.46 -0.07 -4.14
C SER A 74 8.71 0.42 -4.89
N LEU A 75 9.90 0.26 -4.31
CA LEU A 75 11.17 0.57 -4.98
C LEU A 75 11.57 -0.58 -5.90
N LYS A 76 12.19 -0.25 -7.05
CA LYS A 76 12.79 -1.27 -7.93
C LYS A 76 13.96 -1.99 -7.26
N THR A 77 14.61 -1.34 -6.31
CA THR A 77 15.71 -1.91 -5.52
C THR A 77 15.47 -1.62 -4.05
N PRO A 78 14.79 -2.53 -3.32
CA PRO A 78 14.51 -2.36 -1.91
C PRO A 78 15.78 -2.33 -1.05
N TYR A 79 15.70 -1.65 0.08
CA TYR A 79 16.76 -1.51 1.06
C TYR A 79 16.53 -2.42 2.27
N ASP A 80 17.64 -2.81 2.92
CA ASP A 80 17.62 -3.45 4.22
C ASP A 80 17.47 -2.38 5.31
N LEU A 81 16.23 -2.15 5.75
CA LEU A 81 15.84 -1.06 6.65
C LEU A 81 16.60 -1.08 7.99
N GLU A 82 17.05 -2.25 8.45
CA GLU A 82 17.84 -2.37 9.68
C GLU A 82 19.26 -1.77 9.53
N LYS A 83 19.75 -1.65 8.29
CA LYS A 83 21.06 -1.07 7.97
C LYS A 83 20.99 0.38 7.52
N VAL A 84 19.79 0.93 7.35
CA VAL A 84 19.63 2.32 6.94
C VAL A 84 19.91 3.24 8.12
N GLU A 85 20.84 4.17 7.93
CA GLU A 85 21.19 5.21 8.89
C GLU A 85 20.70 6.58 8.42
N SER A 86 20.67 7.53 9.35
CA SER A 86 20.22 8.91 9.12
C SER A 86 20.87 9.60 7.91
N ASN A 87 22.17 9.36 7.70
CA ASN A 87 22.97 9.96 6.63
C ASN A 87 23.21 9.03 5.43
N THR A 88 22.56 7.87 5.37
CA THR A 88 22.67 6.96 4.22
C THR A 88 21.98 7.61 3.01
N GLU A 89 22.69 7.73 1.88
CA GLU A 89 22.09 8.19 0.63
C GLU A 89 21.17 7.10 0.07
N LEU A 90 19.86 7.41 0.02
CA LEU A 90 18.83 6.53 -0.54
C LEU A 90 18.42 7.03 -1.92
N SER A 91 18.22 6.11 -2.85
CA SER A 91 17.76 6.37 -4.21
C SER A 91 16.32 5.88 -4.36
N PHE A 92 15.38 6.80 -4.50
CA PHE A 92 13.96 6.49 -4.63
C PHE A 92 13.60 6.20 -6.10
N ASP A 93 14.13 5.10 -6.64
CA ASP A 93 13.71 4.59 -7.96
C ASP A 93 12.42 3.78 -7.82
N ILE A 94 11.29 4.46 -7.99
CA ILE A 94 9.95 3.97 -7.68
C ILE A 94 9.38 3.21 -8.89
N ASP A 95 8.81 2.03 -8.65
CA ASP A 95 7.86 1.42 -9.57
C ASP A 95 6.47 2.01 -9.28
N PHE A 96 6.04 2.96 -10.13
CA PHE A 96 4.79 3.67 -9.94
C PHE A 96 3.54 2.77 -10.05
N GLU A 97 3.59 1.70 -10.84
CA GLU A 97 2.44 0.79 -10.97
C GLU A 97 2.30 -0.06 -9.71
N ASN A 98 3.43 -0.56 -9.20
CA ASN A 98 3.49 -1.28 -7.94
C ASN A 98 3.14 -0.37 -6.75
N LEU A 99 3.66 0.86 -6.72
CA LEU A 99 3.31 1.86 -5.70
C LEU A 99 1.82 2.12 -5.65
N TYR A 100 1.19 2.34 -6.81
CA TYR A 100 -0.25 2.57 -6.89
C TYR A 100 -1.04 1.35 -6.40
N TYR A 101 -0.59 0.13 -6.73
CA TYR A 101 -1.19 -1.11 -6.24
C TYR A 101 -1.07 -1.24 -4.71
N ASN A 102 0.10 -0.97 -4.14
CA ASN A 102 0.35 -1.04 -2.70
C ASN A 102 -0.49 0.00 -1.95
N MET A 103 -0.68 1.21 -2.49
CA MET A 103 -1.59 2.21 -1.91
C MET A 103 -3.06 1.74 -1.90
N LEU A 104 -3.50 0.99 -2.92
CA LEU A 104 -4.84 0.38 -2.93
C LEU A 104 -4.96 -0.75 -1.89
N ASP A 105 -3.91 -1.54 -1.71
CA ASP A 105 -3.86 -2.62 -0.71
C ASP A 105 -3.90 -2.07 0.72
N ALA A 106 -3.11 -1.04 0.99
CA ALA A 106 -3.06 -0.29 2.25
C ALA A 106 -4.31 0.57 2.51
N LYS A 107 -5.23 0.69 1.52
CA LYS A 107 -6.42 1.56 1.58
C LYS A 107 -6.06 3.04 1.85
N ALA A 108 -4.92 3.50 1.34
CA ALA A 108 -4.43 4.87 1.50
C ALA A 108 -5.08 5.81 0.47
N ASP A 109 -6.37 6.09 0.63
CA ASP A 109 -7.17 6.92 -0.27
C ASP A 109 -6.63 8.34 -0.44
N TYR A 110 -6.00 8.88 0.60
CA TYR A 110 -5.33 10.18 0.56
C TYR A 110 -4.07 10.20 -0.34
N LEU A 111 -3.49 9.04 -0.69
CA LEU A 111 -2.32 8.93 -1.57
C LEU A 111 -2.70 8.55 -3.01
N PHE A 112 -3.53 7.54 -3.23
CA PHE A 112 -3.86 7.08 -4.59
C PHE A 112 -4.85 8.00 -5.34
N ASN A 113 -5.48 8.95 -4.64
CA ASN A 113 -6.33 10.00 -5.24
C ASN A 113 -5.59 11.32 -5.49
N LEU A 114 -4.27 11.37 -5.26
CA LEU A 114 -3.49 12.58 -5.49
C LEU A 114 -3.54 13.01 -6.98
N PRO A 115 -3.69 14.31 -7.29
CA PRO A 115 -3.77 14.80 -8.66
C PRO A 115 -2.47 14.59 -9.44
N GLN A 116 -1.33 14.44 -8.76
CA GLN A 116 -0.04 14.14 -9.39
C GLN A 116 -0.08 12.84 -10.21
N TRP A 117 -0.93 11.89 -9.85
CA TRP A 117 -1.12 10.67 -10.63
C TRP A 117 -1.63 10.93 -12.05
N ASP A 118 -2.32 12.05 -12.29
CA ASP A 118 -2.80 12.41 -13.63
C ASP A 118 -1.65 12.64 -14.62
N ALA A 119 -0.47 13.04 -14.12
CA ALA A 119 0.73 13.22 -14.93
C ALA A 119 1.47 11.90 -15.21
N ILE A 120 1.27 10.88 -14.36
CA ILE A 120 1.95 9.58 -14.44
C ILE A 120 1.09 8.56 -15.21
N PHE A 121 -0.19 8.48 -14.87
CA PHE A 121 -1.14 7.52 -15.44
C PHE A 121 -2.37 8.22 -15.99
N SER A 122 -2.79 7.80 -17.18
CA SER A 122 -4.10 8.19 -17.70
C SER A 122 -5.22 7.69 -16.77
N GLY A 123 -6.38 8.34 -16.81
CA GLY A 123 -7.57 7.88 -16.08
C GLY A 123 -7.95 6.44 -16.43
N GLU A 124 -7.71 6.01 -17.68
CA GLU A 124 -7.94 4.64 -18.13
C GLU A 124 -6.96 3.65 -17.46
N LYS A 125 -5.67 3.98 -17.44
CA LYS A 125 -4.65 3.14 -16.81
C LYS A 125 -4.91 2.96 -15.30
N ARG A 126 -5.33 4.02 -14.59
CA ARG A 126 -5.70 3.90 -13.17
C ARG A 126 -6.91 2.99 -12.97
N ARG A 127 -7.94 3.11 -13.81
CA ARG A 127 -9.11 2.21 -13.75
C ARG A 127 -8.71 0.75 -14.02
N GLU A 128 -7.80 0.52 -14.97
CA GLU A 128 -7.26 -0.80 -15.26
C GLU A 128 -6.52 -1.40 -14.05
N ILE A 129 -5.65 -0.62 -13.40
CA ILE A 129 -4.93 -1.07 -12.18
C ILE A 129 -5.93 -1.39 -11.06
N GLN A 130 -6.90 -0.51 -10.81
CA GLN A 130 -7.94 -0.74 -9.80
C GLN A 130 -8.79 -1.98 -10.12
N PHE A 131 -9.11 -2.22 -11.38
CA PHE A 131 -9.82 -3.41 -11.81
C PHE A 131 -8.99 -4.67 -11.54
N ARG A 132 -7.71 -4.68 -11.93
CA ARG A 132 -6.80 -5.81 -11.68
C ARG A 132 -6.65 -6.11 -10.18
N TYR A 133 -6.52 -5.07 -9.35
CA TYR A 133 -6.51 -5.21 -7.89
C TYR A 133 -7.80 -5.84 -7.36
N ARG A 134 -8.97 -5.39 -7.83
CA ARG A 134 -10.26 -5.95 -7.39
C ARG A 134 -10.45 -7.40 -7.83
N ASP A 135 -10.05 -7.73 -9.05
CA ASP A 135 -10.11 -9.11 -9.56
C ASP A 135 -9.16 -10.03 -8.78
N SER A 136 -7.94 -9.58 -8.45
CA SER A 136 -6.99 -10.35 -7.65
C SER A 136 -7.48 -10.64 -6.22
N LYS A 137 -8.29 -9.75 -5.63
CA LYS A 137 -8.91 -9.96 -4.31
C LYS A 137 -10.22 -10.75 -4.38
N THR A 138 -10.79 -10.96 -5.57
CA THR A 138 -12.05 -11.68 -5.74
C THR A 138 -11.79 -13.19 -5.78
N VAL A 139 -12.11 -13.89 -4.70
CA VAL A 139 -12.07 -15.37 -4.69
C VAL A 139 -13.22 -15.91 -5.52
N ARG A 140 -12.92 -16.47 -6.69
CA ARG A 140 -13.91 -17.22 -7.48
C ARG A 140 -14.05 -18.62 -6.89
N ASN A 141 -15.28 -19.04 -6.61
CA ASN A 141 -15.52 -20.41 -6.21
C ASN A 141 -15.38 -21.30 -7.46
N GLU A 142 -14.32 -22.10 -7.51
CA GLU A 142 -14.05 -23.02 -8.62
C GLU A 142 -15.04 -24.20 -8.63
N GLU A 143 -15.67 -24.51 -7.50
CA GLU A 143 -16.73 -25.50 -7.45
C GLU A 143 -17.98 -24.95 -8.12
N VAL A 144 -18.37 -25.57 -9.23
CA VAL A 144 -19.70 -25.41 -9.79
C VAL A 144 -20.69 -25.93 -8.76
N LYS A 145 -21.23 -25.01 -7.94
CA LYS A 145 -22.31 -25.34 -7.02
C LYS A 145 -23.48 -25.84 -7.84
N VAL A 146 -23.81 -27.13 -7.69
CA VAL A 146 -24.99 -27.73 -8.31
C VAL A 146 -26.18 -26.86 -7.98
N GLY A 147 -26.82 -26.30 -9.01
CA GLY A 147 -27.95 -25.43 -8.85
C GLY A 147 -29.08 -26.16 -8.13
N ARG A 148 -29.77 -25.49 -7.20
CA ARG A 148 -30.90 -26.07 -6.42
C ARG A 148 -31.91 -26.85 -7.30
N ASN A 149 -32.11 -26.41 -8.54
CA ASN A 149 -33.06 -27.01 -9.48
C ASN A 149 -32.44 -27.99 -10.50
N GLU A 150 -31.11 -28.13 -10.55
CA GLU A 150 -30.41 -29.04 -11.45
C GLU A 150 -30.56 -30.51 -11.01
N PRO A 151 -30.36 -31.48 -11.93
CA PRO A 151 -30.33 -32.89 -11.57
C PRO A 151 -29.32 -33.18 -10.45
N CYS A 152 -29.72 -33.97 -9.47
CA CYS A 152 -28.89 -34.30 -8.34
C CYS A 152 -27.73 -35.23 -8.75
N PRO A 153 -26.47 -34.93 -8.42
CA PRO A 153 -25.30 -35.70 -8.86
C PRO A 153 -25.23 -37.12 -8.27
N CYS A 154 -26.05 -37.46 -7.27
CA CYS A 154 -26.14 -38.81 -6.71
C CYS A 154 -26.88 -39.83 -7.60
N GLY A 155 -27.30 -39.44 -8.80
CA GLY A 155 -27.97 -40.32 -9.76
C GLY A 155 -29.45 -40.60 -9.46
N SER A 156 -30.06 -39.89 -8.51
CA SER A 156 -31.47 -40.12 -8.11
C SER A 156 -32.52 -39.67 -9.13
N GLY A 157 -32.11 -38.96 -10.19
CA GLY A 157 -33.02 -38.34 -11.17
C GLY A 157 -33.87 -37.17 -10.64
N LYS A 158 -33.73 -36.82 -9.35
CA LYS A 158 -34.47 -35.71 -8.71
C LYS A 158 -33.67 -34.41 -8.80
N LYS A 159 -34.35 -33.26 -8.71
CA LYS A 159 -33.68 -31.95 -8.54
C LYS A 159 -32.88 -31.92 -7.23
N TYR A 160 -31.70 -31.30 -7.20
CA TYR A 160 -30.80 -31.24 -6.05
C TYR A 160 -31.54 -30.86 -4.75
N LYS A 161 -32.38 -29.82 -4.78
CA LYS A 161 -33.22 -29.36 -3.64
C LYS A 161 -34.20 -30.37 -3.07
N LYS A 162 -34.55 -31.41 -3.84
CA LYS A 162 -35.48 -32.48 -3.43
C LYS A 162 -34.76 -33.78 -3.06
N CYS A 163 -33.42 -33.77 -3.09
CA CYS A 163 -32.57 -34.94 -2.85
C CYS A 163 -31.45 -34.59 -1.86
N CYS A 164 -30.20 -34.44 -2.32
CA CYS A 164 -29.04 -34.22 -1.45
C CYS A 164 -28.94 -32.79 -0.91
N GLY A 165 -29.66 -31.82 -1.49
CA GLY A 165 -29.74 -30.43 -1.01
C GLY A 165 -31.03 -30.13 -0.23
N LYS A 166 -31.56 -31.14 0.48
CA LYS A 166 -32.70 -30.99 1.39
C LYS A 166 -32.30 -30.29 2.67
#